data_AF-A0A383B5N8-F1
#
_entry.id   AF-A0A383B5N8-F1
#
_cell.length_a   1.000
_cell.length_b   1.000
_cell.length_c   1.000
_cell.angle_alpha   90.00
_cell.angle_beta   90.00
_cell.angle_gamma   90.00
#
_symmetry.space_group_name_H-M   'P 1'
#
loop_
_entity.id
_entity.type
_entity.pdbx_description
1 polymer ?
#
loop_
_entity_poly.entity_id
_entity_poly.type
_entity_poly.pdbx_seq_one_letter_code
_entity_poly.pdbx_strand_id
1 'polypeptide(L)'
;MNYESSWTRPGEGILKEAQPVANVVVTGLNSSQARKLANWLPDLIRTERKAKKFSSASRDAEKRVSVKGGAVFVSDPGSGMDTFYIESLIRRQLKDWNMRGKVSSSTHVQR
;
A
#
# COMPACT_ATOMS: atom_id res chain seq x y z
N MET A 1 -12.88 -48.14 21.82
CA MET A 1 -11.84 -47.48 21.01
C MET A 1 -12.50 -46.92 19.75
N ASN A 2 -11.99 -45.77 19.31
CA ASN A 2 -12.31 -44.97 18.13
C ASN A 2 -13.43 -43.94 18.26
N TYR A 3 -12.92 -42.74 18.53
CA TYR A 3 -13.52 -41.42 18.53
C TYR A 3 -14.16 -41.05 17.19
N GLU A 4 -15.14 -40.16 17.32
CA GLU A 4 -15.74 -39.33 16.28
C GLU A 4 -14.69 -38.73 15.31
N SER A 5 -15.04 -38.65 14.03
CA SER A 5 -14.57 -37.53 13.22
C SER A 5 -15.63 -37.14 12.21
N SER A 6 -16.36 -36.11 12.66
CA SER A 6 -16.94 -35.01 11.90
C SER A 6 -16.84 -35.09 10.39
N TRP A 7 -18.02 -35.22 9.81
CA TRP A 7 -18.38 -34.60 8.55
C TRP A 7 -17.91 -33.13 8.50
N THR A 8 -16.82 -32.85 7.79
CA THR A 8 -16.60 -31.51 7.22
C THR A 8 -17.11 -31.50 5.78
N ARG A 9 -18.06 -30.60 5.56
CA ARG A 9 -18.86 -30.41 4.34
C ARG A 9 -17.99 -29.88 3.18
N PRO A 10 -18.34 -30.17 1.91
CA PRO A 10 -17.73 -29.51 0.77
C PRO A 10 -18.11 -28.03 0.79
N GLY A 11 -17.15 -27.18 1.12
CA GLY A 11 -17.34 -25.76 1.44
C GLY A 11 -16.16 -25.15 2.20
N GLU A 12 -15.29 -25.98 2.79
CA GLU A 12 -14.00 -25.55 3.33
C GLU A 12 -12.91 -25.60 2.25
N GLY A 13 -12.87 -24.54 1.44
CA GLY A 13 -11.73 -24.22 0.61
C GLY A 13 -11.24 -22.83 0.98
N ILE A 14 -10.69 -22.72 2.19
CA ILE A 14 -9.77 -21.68 2.68
C ILE A 14 -10.25 -20.25 2.35
N LEU A 15 -10.68 -19.51 3.38
CA LEU A 15 -10.63 -18.05 3.41
C LEU A 15 -9.39 -17.60 2.64
N LYS A 16 -9.54 -17.24 1.35
CA LYS A 16 -8.43 -16.77 0.54
C LYS A 16 -7.86 -15.63 1.34
N GLU A 17 -6.65 -15.91 1.82
CA GLU A 17 -5.93 -15.16 2.80
C GLU A 17 -6.18 -13.69 2.50
N ALA A 18 -6.54 -12.93 3.53
CA ALA A 18 -6.31 -11.50 3.50
C ALA A 18 -4.80 -11.36 3.23
N GLN A 19 -4.42 -11.35 1.94
CA GLN A 19 -3.19 -10.76 1.49
C GLN A 19 -3.18 -9.44 2.24
N PRO A 20 -2.16 -9.16 3.05
CA PRO A 20 -2.04 -7.83 3.59
C PRO A 20 -1.98 -6.97 2.34
N VAL A 21 -3.10 -6.32 2.00
CA VAL A 21 -3.12 -5.30 0.98
C VAL A 21 -2.24 -4.26 1.63
N ALA A 22 -0.95 -4.34 1.33
CA ALA A 22 0.00 -3.40 1.86
C ALA A 22 -0.54 -2.06 1.39
N ASN A 23 -0.76 -1.14 2.31
CA ASN A 23 -1.41 0.12 2.00
C ASN A 23 -0.49 1.19 2.52
N VAL A 24 -0.20 2.19 1.71
CA VAL A 24 0.41 3.43 2.19
C VAL A 24 -0.67 4.47 2.29
N VAL A 25 -0.80 5.08 3.46
CA VAL A 25 -1.76 6.14 3.74
C VAL A 25 -1.02 7.37 4.19
N VAL A 26 -1.34 8.50 3.57
CA VAL A 26 -0.85 9.83 3.94
C VAL A 26 -2.03 10.64 4.42
N THR A 27 -1.97 11.13 5.65
CA THR A 27 -3.05 11.89 6.30
C THR A 27 -2.56 13.23 6.81
N GLY A 28 -3.46 14.14 7.18
CA GLY A 28 -3.10 15.45 7.72
C GLY A 28 -2.64 16.46 6.68
N LEU A 29 -2.93 16.21 5.39
CA LEU A 29 -2.74 17.17 4.31
C LEU A 29 -4.02 18.00 4.14
N ASN A 30 -3.87 19.23 3.64
CA ASN A 30 -5.02 19.94 3.08
C ASN A 30 -5.34 19.42 1.66
N SER A 31 -6.52 19.76 1.13
CA SER A 31 -6.98 19.26 -0.17
C SER A 31 -6.04 19.60 -1.34
N SER A 32 -5.36 20.75 -1.29
CA SER A 32 -4.39 21.16 -2.31
C SER A 32 -3.12 20.30 -2.25
N GLN A 33 -2.59 20.10 -1.05
CA GLN A 33 -1.44 19.23 -0.78
C GLN A 33 -1.72 17.78 -1.16
N ALA A 34 -2.90 17.26 -0.80
CA ALA A 34 -3.30 15.89 -1.14
C ALA A 34 -3.37 15.69 -2.66
N ARG A 35 -3.96 16.63 -3.40
CA ARG A 35 -3.97 16.61 -4.88
C ARG A 35 -2.57 16.70 -5.47
N LYS A 36 -1.73 17.59 -4.96
CA LYS A 36 -0.34 17.72 -5.41
C LYS A 36 0.43 16.40 -5.22
N LEU A 37 0.30 15.79 -4.05
CA LEU A 37 0.96 14.52 -3.74
C LEU A 37 0.44 13.39 -4.63
N ALA A 38 -0.87 13.31 -4.84
CA ALA A 38 -1.49 12.27 -5.67
C ALA A 38 -1.20 12.41 -7.17
N ASN A 39 -0.93 13.62 -7.65
CA ASN A 39 -0.47 13.81 -9.03
C ASN A 39 0.99 13.40 -9.21
N TRP A 40 1.82 13.59 -8.18
CA TRP A 40 3.26 13.25 -8.23
C TRP A 40 3.55 11.76 -8.00
N LEU A 41 2.78 11.11 -7.12
CA LEU A 41 3.00 9.72 -6.71
C LEU A 41 3.01 8.70 -7.87
N PRO A 42 2.06 8.73 -8.82
CA PRO A 42 2.05 7.82 -9.96
C PRO A 42 3.32 7.92 -10.81
N ASP A 43 3.81 9.14 -11.06
CA ASP A 43 5.01 9.36 -11.88
C ASP A 43 6.27 8.88 -11.16
N LEU A 44 6.36 9.09 -9.85
CA LEU A 44 7.42 8.53 -9.02
C LEU A 44 7.42 7.01 -9.09
N ILE A 45 6.27 6.38 -8.81
CA ILE A 45 6.14 4.92 -8.79
C ILE A 45 6.53 4.34 -10.16
N ARG A 46 6.09 4.97 -11.25
CA ARG A 46 6.43 4.56 -12.61
C ARG A 46 7.92 4.69 -12.91
N THR A 47 8.57 5.74 -12.41
CA THR A 47 10.01 6.00 -12.59
C THR A 47 10.85 4.98 -11.84
N GLU A 48 10.55 4.76 -10.56
CA GLU A 48 11.24 3.78 -9.71
C GLU A 48 11.04 2.33 -10.22
N ARG A 49 9.85 2.03 -10.76
CA ARG A 49 9.59 0.75 -11.44
C ARG A 49 10.50 0.55 -12.65
N LYS A 50 10.66 1.58 -13.50
CA LYS A 50 11.57 1.52 -14.65
C LYS A 50 13.03 1.36 -14.24
N ALA A 51 13.40 1.92 -13.08
CA ALA A 51 14.72 1.76 -12.47
C ALA A 51 14.95 0.36 -11.85
N LYS A 52 13.99 -0.58 -11.99
CA LYS A 52 14.01 -1.93 -11.40
C LYS A 52 14.19 -1.92 -9.87
N LYS A 53 13.73 -0.85 -9.20
CA LYS A 53 13.75 -0.73 -7.74
C LYS A 53 12.58 -1.42 -7.07
N PHE A 54 11.54 -1.76 -7.85
CA PHE A 54 10.39 -2.50 -7.36
C PHE A 54 10.31 -3.92 -7.89
N SER A 55 9.68 -4.78 -7.09
CA SER A 55 9.33 -6.13 -7.50
C SER A 55 8.24 -6.14 -8.58
N SER A 56 8.04 -7.29 -9.22
CA SER A 56 6.93 -7.49 -10.17
C SER A 56 5.54 -7.31 -9.53
N ALA A 57 5.43 -7.43 -8.20
CA ALA A 57 4.18 -7.23 -7.47
C ALA A 57 3.73 -5.77 -7.45
N SER A 58 4.64 -4.81 -7.62
CA SER A 58 4.30 -3.38 -7.70
C SER A 58 3.73 -2.96 -9.07
N ARG A 59 3.48 -3.92 -9.97
CA ARG A 59 3.02 -3.63 -11.32
C ARG A 59 1.66 -2.93 -11.24
N ASP A 60 1.57 -1.80 -11.93
CA ASP A 60 0.37 -0.94 -11.95
C ASP A 60 0.03 -0.27 -10.59
N ALA A 61 0.95 -0.28 -9.61
CA ALA A 61 0.77 0.43 -8.35
C ALA A 61 0.51 1.93 -8.55
N GLU A 62 1.04 2.52 -9.64
CA GLU A 62 0.78 3.92 -10.02
C GLU A 62 -0.70 4.21 -10.28
N LYS A 63 -1.49 3.21 -10.69
CA LYS A 63 -2.94 3.34 -10.94
C LYS A 63 -3.78 3.19 -9.68
N ARG A 64 -3.17 2.77 -8.57
CA ARG A 64 -3.84 2.48 -7.29
C ARG A 64 -3.66 3.60 -6.28
N VAL A 65 -3.22 4.76 -6.75
CA VAL A 65 -3.16 6.00 -5.98
C VAL A 65 -4.53 6.65 -6.01
N SER A 66 -5.09 6.96 -4.85
CA SER A 66 -6.37 7.63 -4.71
C SER A 66 -6.33 8.72 -3.66
N VAL A 67 -7.24 9.69 -3.77
CA VAL A 67 -7.38 10.81 -2.84
C VAL A 67 -8.76 10.79 -2.22
N LYS A 68 -8.83 10.93 -0.90
CA LYS A 68 -10.09 11.13 -0.18
C LYS A 68 -9.92 12.30 0.78
N GLY A 69 -10.51 13.44 0.41
CA GLY A 69 -10.35 14.69 1.18
C GLY A 69 -8.88 15.11 1.29
N GLY A 70 -8.40 15.21 2.54
CA GLY A 70 -7.01 15.54 2.88
C GLY A 70 -6.08 14.34 3.02
N ALA A 71 -6.47 13.18 2.50
CA ALA A 71 -5.67 11.95 2.59
C ALA A 71 -5.40 11.35 1.20
N VAL A 72 -4.22 10.74 1.07
CA VAL A 72 -3.76 10.03 -0.13
C VAL A 72 -3.50 8.57 0.23
N PHE A 73 -3.97 7.66 -0.61
CA PHE A 73 -3.90 6.23 -0.40
C PHE A 73 -3.19 5.60 -1.60
N VAL A 74 -2.26 4.70 -1.33
CA VAL A 74 -1.68 3.79 -2.33
C VAL A 74 -2.12 2.39 -1.94
N SER A 75 -3.05 1.84 -2.71
CA SER A 75 -3.58 0.50 -2.47
C SER A 75 -2.72 -0.52 -3.17
N ASP A 76 -2.30 -1.58 -2.49
CA ASP A 76 -1.45 -2.63 -3.05
C ASP A 76 -0.24 -2.06 -3.86
N PRO A 77 0.71 -1.38 -3.19
CA PRO A 77 1.92 -0.85 -3.80
C PRO A 77 2.90 -1.96 -4.21
N GLY A 78 2.63 -3.23 -3.88
CA GLY A 78 3.47 -4.38 -4.17
C GLY A 78 3.89 -5.11 -2.90
N SER A 79 5.11 -5.64 -2.90
CA SER A 79 5.66 -6.37 -1.76
C SER A 79 5.84 -5.48 -0.52
N GLY A 80 6.08 -6.08 0.64
CA GLY A 80 6.41 -5.33 1.86
C GLY A 80 7.62 -4.40 1.69
N MET A 81 8.62 -4.82 0.90
CA MET A 81 9.79 -4.00 0.57
C MET A 81 9.43 -2.82 -0.35
N ASP A 82 8.61 -3.04 -1.36
CA ASP A 82 8.13 -1.97 -2.25
C ASP A 82 7.34 -0.92 -1.48
N THR A 83 6.50 -1.38 -0.54
CA THR A 83 5.70 -0.54 0.33
C THR A 83 6.57 0.32 1.25
N PHE A 84 7.57 -0.28 1.89
CA PHE A 84 8.52 0.44 2.74
C PHE A 84 9.32 1.48 1.93
N TYR A 85 9.73 1.13 0.71
CA TYR A 85 10.44 2.04 -0.17
C TYR A 85 9.55 3.23 -0.57
N ILE A 86 8.31 2.97 -1.01
CA ILE A 86 7.33 4.02 -1.35
C ILE A 86 7.06 4.92 -0.15
N GLU A 87 6.87 4.36 1.05
CA GLU A 87 6.74 5.13 2.28
C GLU A 87 7.94 6.06 2.51
N SER A 88 9.16 5.55 2.36
CA SER A 88 10.39 6.34 2.56
C SER A 88 10.48 7.52 1.59
N LEU A 89 10.10 7.31 0.32
CA LEU A 89 10.07 8.34 -0.70
C LEU A 89 9.01 9.40 -0.41
N ILE A 90 7.81 9.00 0.00
CA ILE A 90 6.75 9.92 0.39
C ILE A 90 7.18 10.76 1.60
N ARG A 91 7.74 10.14 2.64
CA ARG A 91 8.23 10.85 3.84
C ARG A 91 9.28 11.90 3.47
N ARG A 92 10.21 11.55 2.59
CA ARG A 92 11.22 12.48 2.08
C ARG A 92 10.58 13.64 1.33
N GLN A 93 9.67 13.34 0.40
CA GLN A 93 9.04 14.36 -0.42
C GLN A 93 8.16 15.33 0.40
N LEU A 94 7.45 14.82 1.41
CA LEU A 94 6.68 15.65 2.34
C LEU A 94 7.58 16.62 3.11
N LYS A 95 8.77 16.16 3.55
CA LYS A 95 9.76 17.01 4.20
C LYS A 95 10.28 18.08 3.25
N ASP A 96 10.63 17.70 2.02
CA ASP A 96 11.14 18.61 0.98
C ASP A 96 10.12 19.69 0.59
N TRP A 97 8.83 19.35 0.63
CA TRP A 97 7.73 20.30 0.39
C TRP A 97 7.24 21.03 1.64
N ASN A 98 7.87 20.82 2.80
CA ASN A 98 7.43 21.37 4.08
C ASN A 98 5.95 21.07 4.40
N MET A 99 5.47 19.88 4.03
CA MET A 99 4.11 19.41 4.29
C MET A 99 4.06 18.61 5.59
N ARG A 100 3.04 18.87 6.43
CA ARG A 100 2.85 18.21 7.74
C ARG A 100 2.15 16.84 7.66
N GLY A 101 2.13 16.22 6.49
CA GLY A 101 1.47 14.94 6.29
C GLY A 101 2.10 13.82 7.12
N LYS A 102 1.27 12.98 7.73
CA LYS A 102 1.70 11.76 8.42
C LYS A 102 1.56 10.57 7.46
N VAL A 103 2.64 9.82 7.28
CA VAL A 103 2.66 8.59 6.48
C VAL A 103 2.52 7.39 7.41
N SER A 104 1.67 6.45 7.03
CA SER A 104 1.46 5.18 7.71
C SER A 104 1.38 4.07 6.66
N SER A 105 2.00 2.92 6.94
CA SER A 105 1.93 1.77 6.06
C SER A 105 1.44 0.54 6.80
N SER A 106 0.64 -0.29 6.12
CA SER A 106 0.09 -1.54 6.66
C SER A 106 0.93 -2.74 6.21
N THR A 107 2.26 -2.69 6.41
CA THR A 107 3.17 -3.82 6.14
C THR A 107 3.30 -4.79 7.32
N HIS A 108 2.66 -4.53 8.46
CA HIS A 108 2.71 -5.40 9.64
C HIS A 108 1.38 -6.13 9.87
N VAL A 109 1.28 -7.32 9.27
CA VAL A 109 0.75 -8.50 9.98
C VAL A 109 1.75 -9.64 9.73
N GLN A 110 2.88 -9.59 10.42
CA GLN A 110 3.61 -10.82 10.74
C GLN A 110 2.72 -11.54 11.77
N ARG A 111 2.10 -12.65 11.36
CA ARG A 111 1.72 -13.73 12.27
C ARG A 111 2.61 -14.92 11.97
#